data_AF-A0A1Y0YDA4-F1
#
_entry.id   AF-A0A1Y0YDA4-F1
#
_cell.length_a   1.000
_cell.length_b   1.000
_cell.length_c   1.000
_cell.angle_alpha   90.00
_cell.angle_beta   90.00
_cell.angle_gamma   90.00
#
_symmetry.space_group_name_H-M   'P 1'
#
loop_
_entity.id
_entity.type
_entity.pdbx_description
1 polymer ?
#
loop_
_entity_poly.entity_id
_entity_poly.type
_entity_poly.pdbx_seq_one_letter_code
_entity_poly.pdbx_strand_id
1 'polypeptide(L)'
;MHSVIETPIFTKRADALLSREERAELIRLLAENPRQGDVIPGTGGVRKLRFAGSGRGKRGGVRVIWYVASDRIPVYALLIYGKNE
;
A
#
# COMPACT_ATOMS: atom_id res chain seq x y z
N MET A 1 4.60 4.90 14.50
CA MET A 1 3.45 5.08 13.59
C MET A 1 3.69 6.30 12.73
N HIS A 2 3.60 6.16 11.42
CA HIS A 2 3.75 7.23 10.43
C HIS A 2 2.39 7.73 9.96
N SER A 3 2.32 8.98 9.53
CA SER A 3 1.23 9.40 8.65
C SER A 3 1.41 8.80 7.26
N VAL A 4 0.30 8.55 6.56
CA VAL A 4 0.30 8.04 5.18
C VAL A 4 -0.28 9.10 4.27
N ILE A 5 0.46 9.46 3.24
CA ILE A 5 0.01 10.35 2.17
C ILE A 5 -0.30 9.49 0.96
N GLU A 6 -1.53 9.59 0.47
CA GLU A 6 -1.98 8.87 -0.71
C GLU A 6 -1.84 9.75 -1.94
N THR A 7 -1.23 9.22 -2.99
CA THR A 7 -1.23 9.89 -4.29
C THR A 7 -2.62 9.78 -4.93
N PRO A 8 -3.02 10.72 -5.82
CA PRO A 8 -4.33 10.65 -6.49
C PRO A 8 -4.56 9.34 -7.26
N ILE A 9 -3.51 8.78 -7.87
CA ILE A 9 -3.59 7.50 -8.56
C ILE A 9 -3.81 6.33 -7.60
N PHE A 10 -3.14 6.34 -6.43
CA PHE A 10 -3.38 5.36 -5.40
C PHE A 10 -4.82 5.42 -4.91
N THR A 11 -5.31 6.60 -4.52
CA THR A 11 -6.68 6.78 -4.00
C THR A 11 -7.71 6.25 -4.98
N LYS A 12 -7.66 6.69 -6.24
CA LYS A 12 -8.61 6.27 -7.28
C LYS A 12 -8.62 4.76 -7.51
N ARG A 13 -7.43 4.12 -7.47
CA ARG A 13 -7.30 2.67 -7.65
C ARG A 13 -7.74 1.90 -6.40
N ALA A 14 -7.43 2.41 -5.22
CA ALA A 14 -7.83 1.80 -3.96
C ALA A 14 -9.36 1.75 -3.83
N ASP A 15 -10.05 2.83 -4.17
CA ASP A 15 -11.52 2.90 -4.15
C ASP A 15 -12.17 1.89 -5.12
N ALA A 16 -11.48 1.51 -6.20
CA ALA A 16 -11.95 0.52 -7.15
C ALA A 16 -11.62 -0.93 -6.76
N LEU A 17 -10.60 -1.14 -5.92
CA LEU A 17 -10.04 -2.45 -5.61
C LEU A 17 -10.36 -2.95 -4.20
N LEU A 18 -10.62 -2.04 -3.27
CA LEU A 18 -10.79 -2.33 -1.85
C LEU A 18 -12.09 -1.72 -1.33
N SER A 19 -12.71 -2.40 -0.38
CA SER A 19 -13.70 -1.78 0.50
C SER A 19 -13.06 -0.70 1.38
N ARG A 20 -13.89 0.15 1.98
CA ARG A 20 -13.42 1.20 2.89
C ARG A 20 -12.68 0.62 4.09
N GLU A 21 -13.15 -0.52 4.59
CA GLU A 21 -12.58 -1.24 5.73
C GLU A 21 -11.21 -1.84 5.37
N GLU A 22 -11.10 -2.50 4.21
CA GLU A 22 -9.82 -3.04 3.72
C GLU A 22 -8.81 -1.94 3.42
N ARG A 23 -9.24 -0.81 2.85
CA ARG A 23 -8.36 0.34 2.63
C ARG A 23 -7.87 0.91 3.97
N ALA A 24 -8.75 1.03 4.97
CA ALA A 24 -8.35 1.49 6.30
C ALA A 24 -7.35 0.52 6.96
N GLU A 25 -7.53 -0.80 6.81
CA GLU A 25 -6.58 -1.82 7.27
C GLU A 25 -5.22 -1.67 6.58
N LEU A 26 -5.22 -1.53 5.25
CA LEU A 26 -3.99 -1.31 4.48
C LEU A 26 -3.24 -0.04 4.93
N ILE A 27 -3.96 1.07 5.13
CA ILE A 27 -3.34 2.32 5.57
C ILE A 27 -2.73 2.19 6.97
N ARG A 28 -3.39 1.49 7.89
CA ARG A 28 -2.81 1.20 9.21
C ARG A 28 -1.56 0.34 9.11
N LEU A 29 -1.57 -0.69 8.27
CA LEU A 29 -0.41 -1.54 8.04
C LEU A 29 0.79 -0.73 7.53
N LEU A 30 0.58 0.18 6.58
CA LEU A 30 1.63 1.06 6.07
C LEU A 30 2.15 2.04 7.14
N ALA A 31 1.26 2.59 7.97
CA ALA A 31 1.60 3.51 9.05
C ALA A 31 2.43 2.84 10.16
N GLU A 32 2.09 1.60 10.50
CA GLU A 32 2.76 0.84 11.56
C GLU A 32 4.06 0.20 11.08
N ASN A 33 4.09 -0.25 9.82
CA ASN A 33 5.19 -1.03 9.26
C ASN A 33 5.76 -0.39 7.98
N PRO A 34 6.25 0.87 8.04
CA PRO A 34 6.63 1.66 6.87
C PRO A 34 7.77 1.04 6.05
N ARG A 35 8.59 0.18 6.67
CA ARG A 35 9.74 -0.50 6.02
C ARG A 35 9.48 -1.98 5.71
N GLN A 36 8.25 -2.47 5.84
CA GLN A 36 7.91 -3.85 5.47
C GLN A 36 7.92 -4.02 3.94
N GLY A 37 7.91 -5.27 3.48
CA GLY A 37 7.83 -5.60 2.06
C GLY A 37 9.17 -5.53 1.35
N ASP A 38 9.16 -5.99 0.10
CA ASP A 38 10.35 -6.13 -0.72
C ASP A 38 10.74 -4.77 -1.30
N VAL A 39 12.02 -4.40 -1.18
CA VAL A 39 12.56 -3.26 -1.91
C VAL A 39 12.60 -3.60 -3.39
N ILE A 40 12.08 -2.72 -4.24
CA ILE A 40 12.18 -2.85 -5.70
C ILE A 40 13.57 -2.35 -6.11
N PRO A 41 14.46 -3.21 -6.65
CA PRO A 41 15.81 -2.80 -7.04
C PRO A 41 15.80 -1.68 -8.07
N GLY A 42 16.78 -0.77 -8.00
CA GLY A 42 16.92 0.36 -8.94
C GLY A 42 15.95 1.53 -8.70
N THR A 43 15.10 1.48 -7.67
CA THR A 43 14.09 2.53 -7.38
C THR A 43 14.47 3.48 -6.25
N GLY A 44 15.66 3.33 -5.65
CA GLY A 44 16.07 4.16 -4.51
C GLY A 44 15.33 3.87 -3.20
N GLY A 45 14.72 2.68 -3.05
CA GLY A 45 14.09 2.26 -1.78
C GLY A 45 12.57 2.20 -1.81
N VAL A 46 11.93 2.25 -2.98
CA VAL A 46 10.49 1.96 -3.12
C VAL A 46 10.23 0.50 -2.74
N ARG A 47 9.13 0.27 -2.03
CA ARG A 47 8.76 -1.01 -1.45
C ARG A 47 7.48 -1.56 -2.06
N LYS A 48 7.35 -2.89 -2.06
CA LYS A 48 6.19 -3.62 -2.55
C LYS A 48 5.75 -4.70 -1.56
N LEU A 49 4.45 -4.82 -1.34
CA LEU A 49 3.85 -5.93 -0.57
C LEU A 49 2.56 -6.40 -1.22
N ARG A 50 2.26 -7.68 -1.00
CA ARG A 50 0.98 -8.30 -1.34
C ARG A 50 0.05 -8.13 -0.15
N PHE A 51 -1.05 -7.42 -0.36
CA PHE A 51 -2.10 -7.26 0.65
C PHE A 51 -3.29 -8.13 0.25
N ALA A 52 -3.73 -8.98 1.18
CA ALA A 52 -4.95 -9.76 1.05
C ALA A 52 -5.87 -9.29 2.18
N GLY A 53 -6.92 -8.53 1.83
CA GLY A 53 -7.85 -7.98 2.82
C GLY A 53 -8.47 -9.08 3.70
N SER A 54 -8.80 -8.73 4.95
CA SER A 54 -9.36 -9.68 5.91
C SER A 54 -10.85 -9.98 5.62
N GLY A 55 -11.13 -10.85 4.64
CA GLY A 55 -12.44 -11.48 4.45
C GLY A 55 -13.07 -11.28 3.06
N ARG A 56 -13.75 -12.34 2.59
CA ARG A 56 -14.45 -12.49 1.29
C ARG A 56 -13.56 -12.73 0.05
N GLY A 57 -13.24 -14.02 -0.15
CA GLY A 57 -13.35 -14.77 -1.42
C GLY A 57 -12.80 -14.19 -2.74
N LYS A 58 -11.87 -14.94 -3.36
CA LYS A 58 -11.49 -14.99 -4.80
C LYS A 58 -11.14 -13.69 -5.57
N ARG A 59 -11.33 -12.47 -5.03
CA ARG A 59 -10.96 -11.20 -5.69
C ARG A 59 -9.86 -10.37 -4.98
N GLY A 60 -9.64 -10.56 -3.68
CA GLY A 60 -9.06 -9.53 -2.78
C GLY A 60 -7.53 -9.42 -2.63
N GLY A 61 -6.74 -9.91 -3.58
CA GLY A 61 -5.27 -9.80 -3.51
C GLY A 61 -4.74 -8.64 -4.34
N VAL A 62 -4.25 -7.59 -3.69
CA VAL A 62 -3.65 -6.41 -4.35
C VAL A 62 -2.15 -6.33 -4.08
N ARG A 63 -1.42 -5.65 -4.96
CA ARG A 63 -0.03 -5.25 -4.71
C ARG A 63 -0.01 -3.77 -4.45
N VAL A 64 0.71 -3.40 -3.40
CA VAL A 64 0.81 -2.02 -2.94
C VAL A 64 2.27 -1.60 -3.05
N ILE A 65 2.49 -0.42 -3.61
CA ILE A 65 3.80 0.21 -3.79
C ILE A 65 3.84 1.49 -2.95
N TRP A 66 4.85 1.63 -2.11
CA TRP A 66 5.03 2.83 -1.28
C TRP A 66 6.49 3.19 -1.08
N TYR A 67 6.71 4.39 -0.56
CA TYR A 67 8.04 4.91 -0.25
C TYR A 67 8.08 5.59 1.11
N VAL A 68 9.20 5.43 1.82
CA VAL A 68 9.54 6.16 3.04
C VAL A 68 11.05 6.42 3.03
N ALA A 69 11.46 7.67 3.23
CA ALA A 69 12.87 8.05 3.21
C ALA A 69 13.53 7.99 4.60
N SER A 70 12.75 8.17 5.67
CA SER A 70 13.23 8.11 7.05
C SER A 70 12.07 7.98 8.04
N ASP A 71 12.40 7.69 9.31
CA ASP A 71 11.41 7.54 10.38
C ASP A 71 10.73 8.87 10.79
N ARG A 72 11.18 10.00 10.23
CA ARG A 72 10.64 11.34 10.51
C ARG A 72 9.74 11.89 9.41
N ILE A 73 9.56 11.14 8.31
CA ILE A 73 8.73 11.60 7.19
C ILE A 73 7.53 10.67 6.96
N PRO A 74 6.44 11.16 6.33
CA PRO A 74 5.30 10.31 6.02
C PRO A 74 5.65 9.16 5.08
N VAL A 75 4.82 8.12 5.10
CA VAL A 75 4.80 7.08 4.06
C VAL A 75 4.01 7.62 2.87
N TYR A 76 4.57 7.52 1.67
CA TYR A 76 3.89 7.87 0.43
C TYR A 76 3.33 6.60 -0.22
N ALA A 77 2.01 6.42 -0.21
CA ALA A 77 1.34 5.35 -0.93
C ALA A 77 1.24 5.72 -2.42
N LEU A 78 2.07 5.07 -3.23
CA LEU A 78 2.33 5.46 -4.62
C LEU A 78 1.37 4.79 -5.59
N LEU A 79 1.14 3.49 -5.46
CA LEU A 79 0.31 2.73 -6.39
C LEU A 79 -0.30 1.49 -5.72
N ILE A 80 -1.49 1.12 -6.14
CA ILE A 80 -2.16 -0.14 -5.83
C ILE A 80 -2.73 -0.73 -7.12
N TYR A 81 -2.54 -2.04 -7.31
CA TYR A 81 -3.03 -2.75 -8.49
C TYR A 81 -3.42 -4.19 -8.16
N GLY A 82 -4.32 -4.73 -8.97
CA GLY A 82 -4.88 -6.06 -8.76
C GLY A 82 -3.90 -7.20 -9.08
N LYS A 83 -4.31 -8.42 -8.76
CA LYS A 83 -3.63 -9.62 -9.26
C LYS A 83 -3.86 -9.75 -10.77
N ASN A 84 -2.78 -9.81 -11.55
CA ASN A 84 -2.76 -9.94 -13.02
C ASN A 84 -3.00 -8.63 -13.80
N GLU A 85 -2.81 -7.49 -13.15
CA GLU A 85 -2.43 -6.23 -13.81
C GLU A 85 -0.89 -6.11 -13.80
#